data_AF-A0A812SVA3-F1
#
_entry.id   AF-A0A812SVA3-F1
#
_cell.length_a   1.000
_cell.length_b   1.000
_cell.length_c   1.000
_cell.angle_alpha   90.00
_cell.angle_beta   90.00
_cell.angle_gamma   90.00
#
_symmetry.space_group_name_H-M   'P 1'
#
loop_
_entity.id
_entity.type
_entity.pdbx_description
1 polymer ?
#
loop_
_entity_poly.entity_id
_entity_poly.type
_entity_poly.pdbx_seq_one_letter_code
_entity_poly.pdbx_strand_id
1 'polypeptide(L)'
;LEMAKLLVAWEAAKLQAEATQRNRAEARLGTQQRLLQPSEHQAMRAAVERVLGSLRDREVPAKQVIAAKLEMLESNMPVVELLTEIASVEDAEIESFEAKIDPVTNTLKIKHSVAAPSTPEDLRLRHRRIGLAWDMLATKHSNRAWLSSNMTDCLRRFSDFILGSQVAGLVAGHRTPFWTLVLAFEHECRKAVCKWLRDGKGKGKNKQQDPPAAMKGKLTKATD
;
A
#
# COMPACT_ATOMS: atom_id res chain seq x y z
N LEU A 1 29.56 -30.60 15.51
CA LEU A 1 29.20 -29.16 15.61
C LEU A 1 28.22 -28.73 14.52
N GLU A 2 28.43 -29.10 13.26
CA GLU A 2 27.56 -28.69 12.15
C GLU A 2 26.10 -29.17 12.26
N MET A 3 25.87 -30.43 12.67
CA MET A 3 24.50 -30.94 12.89
C MET A 3 23.75 -30.18 13.99
N ALA A 4 24.45 -29.75 15.05
CA ALA A 4 23.84 -28.96 16.11
C ALA A 4 23.42 -27.57 15.62
N LYS A 5 24.25 -26.91 14.81
CA LYS A 5 23.91 -25.62 14.18
C LYS A 5 22.68 -25.75 13.27
N LEU A 6 22.62 -26.83 12.49
CA LEU A 6 21.50 -27.08 11.59
C LEU A 6 20.20 -27.37 12.35
N LEU A 7 20.27 -28.15 13.44
CA LEU A 7 19.12 -28.38 14.32
C LEU A 7 18.63 -27.09 14.96
N VAL A 8 19.52 -26.26 15.49
CA VAL A 8 19.17 -24.94 16.07
C VAL A 8 18.54 -24.03 15.02
N ALA A 9 19.10 -23.98 13.82
CA ALA A 9 18.55 -23.17 12.72
C ALA A 9 17.14 -23.65 12.31
N TRP A 10 16.92 -24.96 12.27
CA TRP A 10 15.62 -25.55 11.95
C TRP A 10 14.58 -25.30 13.04
N GLU A 11 14.94 -25.49 14.31
CA GLU A 11 14.06 -25.20 15.45
C GLU A 11 13.68 -23.71 15.50
N ALA A 12 14.64 -22.81 15.26
CA ALA A 12 14.38 -21.38 15.17
C ALA A 12 13.45 -21.03 13.99
N ALA A 13 13.67 -21.62 12.82
CA ALA A 13 12.82 -21.40 11.65
C ALA A 13 11.40 -21.92 11.88
N LYS A 14 11.24 -23.08 12.53
CA LYS A 14 9.94 -23.63 12.90
C LYS A 14 9.20 -22.73 13.88
N LEU A 15 9.87 -22.29 14.95
CA LEU A 15 9.30 -21.37 15.94
C LEU A 15 8.86 -20.04 15.29
N GLN A 16 9.67 -19.49 14.39
CA GLN A 16 9.33 -18.29 13.64
C GLN A 16 8.12 -18.50 12.72
N ALA A 17 8.02 -19.65 12.06
CA ALA A 17 6.87 -20.00 11.22
C ALA A 17 5.58 -20.11 12.05
N GLU A 18 5.62 -20.75 13.22
CA GLU A 18 4.48 -20.86 14.12
C GLU A 18 4.06 -19.49 14.68
N ALA A 19 5.02 -18.69 15.15
CA ALA A 19 4.75 -17.34 15.67
C ALA A 19 4.17 -16.41 14.59
N THR A 20 4.71 -16.46 13.37
CA THR A 20 4.15 -15.68 12.25
C THR A 20 2.73 -16.13 11.93
N GLN A 21 2.47 -17.42 11.81
CA GLN A 21 1.12 -17.94 11.55
C GLN A 21 0.13 -17.54 12.64
N ARG A 22 0.52 -17.62 13.91
CA ARG A 22 -0.30 -17.19 15.04
C ARG A 22 -0.64 -15.70 14.96
N ASN A 23 0.35 -14.84 14.73
CA ASN A 23 0.13 -13.41 14.54
C ASN A 23 -0.81 -13.13 13.35
N ARG A 24 -0.69 -13.89 12.26
CA ARG A 24 -1.62 -13.78 11.12
C ARG A 24 -3.04 -14.20 11.50
N ALA A 25 -3.20 -15.24 12.32
CA ALA A 25 -4.49 -15.72 12.77
C ALA A 25 -5.17 -14.72 13.71
N GLU A 26 -4.44 -14.20 14.71
CA GLU A 26 -4.93 -13.18 15.65
C GLU A 26 -5.31 -11.88 14.92
N ALA A 27 -4.52 -11.47 13.92
CA ALA A 27 -4.87 -10.31 13.09
C ALA A 27 -6.20 -10.49 12.33
N ARG A 28 -6.47 -11.68 11.80
CA ARG A 28 -7.74 -11.98 11.12
C ARG A 28 -8.95 -11.97 12.06
N LEU A 29 -8.74 -12.32 13.32
CA LEU A 29 -9.76 -12.26 14.36
C LEU A 29 -9.99 -10.82 14.87
N GLY A 30 -9.19 -9.85 14.42
CA GLY A 30 -9.29 -8.46 14.83
C GLY A 30 -8.82 -8.19 16.26
N THR A 31 -8.22 -9.19 16.93
CA THR A 31 -7.71 -9.06 18.30
C THR A 31 -6.41 -8.28 18.35
N GLN A 32 -5.60 -8.30 17.28
CA GLN A 32 -4.34 -7.56 17.21
C GLN A 32 -4.10 -6.99 15.81
N GLN A 33 -3.41 -5.85 15.71
CA GLN A 33 -2.98 -5.32 14.42
C GLN A 33 -1.93 -6.21 13.76
N ARG A 34 -1.92 -6.24 12.42
CA ARG A 34 -0.88 -6.95 11.68
C ARG A 34 0.49 -6.41 12.06
N LEU A 35 1.38 -7.30 12.49
CA LEU A 35 2.78 -6.97 12.74
C LEU A 35 3.63 -7.30 11.50
N LEU A 36 4.57 -6.40 11.19
CA LEU A 36 5.59 -6.59 10.17
C LEU A 36 6.95 -6.76 10.85
N GLN A 37 7.69 -7.81 10.50
CA GLN A 37 9.00 -8.04 11.11
C GLN A 37 10.02 -6.99 10.65
N PRO A 38 10.95 -6.56 11.53
CA PRO A 38 11.98 -5.57 11.16
C PRO A 38 12.85 -5.99 9.97
N SER A 39 13.22 -7.27 9.90
CA SER A 39 13.99 -7.84 8.80
C SER A 39 13.24 -7.76 7.47
N GLU A 40 11.92 -7.96 7.49
CA GLU A 40 11.08 -7.84 6.30
C GLU A 40 10.98 -6.40 5.80
N HIS A 41 10.85 -5.44 6.73
CA HIS A 41 10.85 -4.02 6.41
C HIS A 41 12.17 -3.59 5.75
N GLN A 42 13.31 -3.98 6.32
CA GLN A 42 14.64 -3.70 5.76
C GLN A 42 14.83 -4.34 4.38
N ALA A 43 14.41 -5.58 4.19
CA ALA A 43 14.50 -6.26 2.90
C ALA A 43 13.68 -5.55 1.80
N MET A 44 12.46 -5.09 2.14
CA MET A 44 11.62 -4.33 1.21
C MET A 44 12.20 -2.94 0.91
N ARG A 45 12.74 -2.25 1.92
CA ARG A 45 13.46 -0.98 1.74
C ARG A 45 14.62 -1.14 0.78
N ALA A 46 15.50 -2.11 1.02
CA ALA A 46 16.66 -2.38 0.17
C ALA A 46 16.27 -2.75 -1.27
N ALA A 47 15.12 -3.40 -1.45
CA ALA A 47 14.60 -3.72 -2.78
C ALA A 47 14.11 -2.47 -3.55
N VAL A 48 13.46 -1.53 -2.87
CA VAL A 48 13.01 -0.27 -3.47
C VAL A 48 14.19 0.68 -3.71
N GLU A 49 15.16 0.74 -2.78
CA GLU A 49 16.36 1.56 -2.92
C GLU A 49 17.22 1.16 -4.14
N ARG A 50 17.21 -0.13 -4.52
CA ARG A 50 17.85 -0.60 -5.75
C ARG A 50 17.26 0.03 -7.03
N VAL A 51 16.02 0.49 -7.00
CA VAL A 51 15.32 1.07 -8.16
C VAL A 51 15.29 2.60 -8.09
N LEU A 52 14.93 3.16 -6.94
CA LEU A 52 14.74 4.61 -6.75
C LEU A 52 16.01 5.33 -6.25
N GLY A 53 17.03 4.60 -5.82
CA GLY A 53 18.20 5.14 -5.14
C GLY A 53 18.00 5.21 -3.62
N SER A 54 19.01 5.76 -2.93
CA SER A 54 19.03 5.85 -1.46
C SER A 54 17.85 6.68 -0.94
N LEU A 55 17.07 6.11 -0.03
CA LEU A 55 15.93 6.78 0.61
C LEU A 55 16.33 7.36 1.96
N ARG A 56 15.80 8.54 2.28
CA ARG A 56 15.95 9.16 3.61
C ARG A 56 14.91 8.63 4.57
N ASP A 57 15.22 8.52 5.86
CA ASP A 57 14.31 7.95 6.86
C ASP A 57 12.99 8.73 7.00
N ARG A 58 13.02 10.06 6.76
CA ARG A 58 11.84 10.92 6.66
C ARG A 58 10.85 10.50 5.57
N GLU A 59 11.32 9.87 4.50
CA GLU A 59 10.50 9.45 3.35
C GLU A 59 10.07 7.99 3.46
N VAL A 60 10.83 7.17 4.19
CA VAL A 60 10.55 5.75 4.34
C VAL A 60 9.31 5.56 5.22
N PRO A 61 8.28 4.84 4.75
CA PRO A 61 7.09 4.59 5.54
C PRO A 61 7.40 3.72 6.76
N ALA A 62 6.73 4.01 7.87
CA ALA A 62 6.83 3.23 9.10
C ALA A 62 6.33 1.79 8.89
N LYS A 63 6.80 0.87 9.74
CA LYS A 63 6.45 -0.57 9.67
C LYS A 63 4.94 -0.79 9.74
N GLN A 64 4.25 -0.01 10.56
CA GLN A 64 2.82 -0.07 10.81
C GLN A 64 2.01 0.32 9.57
N VAL A 65 2.48 1.31 8.79
CA VAL A 65 1.86 1.72 7.53
C VAL A 65 1.93 0.60 6.50
N ILE A 66 3.09 -0.04 6.38
CA ILE A 66 3.26 -1.18 5.46
C ILE A 66 2.42 -2.37 5.92
N ALA A 67 2.35 -2.63 7.22
CA ALA A 67 1.55 -3.72 7.78
C ALA A 67 0.05 -3.54 7.54
N ALA A 68 -0.46 -2.30 7.70
CA ALA A 68 -1.86 -1.97 7.39
C ALA A 68 -2.16 -2.18 5.90
N LYS A 69 -1.28 -1.76 5.00
CA LYS A 69 -1.44 -2.00 3.56
C LYS A 69 -1.36 -3.48 3.20
N LEU A 70 -0.50 -4.24 3.87
CA LEU A 70 -0.41 -5.68 3.68
C LEU A 70 -1.73 -6.38 4.05
N GLU A 71 -2.39 -5.95 5.11
CA GLU A 71 -3.72 -6.45 5.50
C GLU A 71 -4.77 -6.17 4.40
N MET A 72 -4.76 -4.96 3.82
CA MET A 72 -5.63 -4.61 2.69
C MET A 72 -5.36 -5.49 1.46
N LEU A 73 -4.09 -5.83 1.22
CA LEU A 73 -3.65 -6.67 0.12
C LEU A 73 -4.04 -8.16 0.32
N GLU A 74 -3.95 -8.65 1.54
CA GLU A 74 -4.34 -10.01 1.92
C GLU A 74 -5.87 -10.18 1.88
N SER A 75 -6.63 -9.20 2.38
CA SER A 75 -8.10 -9.18 2.35
C SER A 75 -8.68 -8.82 0.98
N ASN A 76 -7.86 -8.33 0.04
CA ASN A 76 -8.26 -7.80 -1.26
C ASN A 76 -9.34 -6.70 -1.17
N MET A 77 -9.31 -5.95 -0.07
CA MET A 77 -10.22 -4.85 0.23
C MET A 77 -9.41 -3.58 0.47
N PRO A 78 -8.95 -2.89 -0.59
CA PRO A 78 -8.23 -1.63 -0.43
C PRO A 78 -9.17 -0.59 0.20
N VAL A 79 -8.73 0.02 1.30
CA VAL A 79 -9.44 1.11 2.00
C VAL A 79 -8.57 2.35 1.97
N VAL A 80 -9.21 3.52 1.94
CA VAL A 80 -8.49 4.80 2.01
C VAL A 80 -8.00 5.03 3.44
N GLU A 81 -6.71 5.31 3.58
CA GLU A 81 -6.10 5.68 4.86
C GLU A 81 -6.19 7.19 5.09
N LEU A 82 -6.13 7.61 6.35
CA LEU A 82 -6.00 9.04 6.67
C LEU A 82 -4.54 9.48 6.47
N LEU A 83 -4.35 10.74 6.06
CA LEU A 83 -3.01 11.33 5.94
C LEU A 83 -2.27 11.43 7.29
N THR A 84 -3.03 11.41 8.39
CA THR A 84 -2.52 11.34 9.76
C THR A 84 -2.04 9.94 10.15
N GLU A 85 -2.45 8.88 9.44
CA GLU A 85 -2.00 7.51 9.72
C GLU A 85 -0.68 7.17 8.98
N ILE A 86 -0.20 8.06 8.10
CA ILE A 86 0.96 7.83 7.23
C ILE A 86 2.24 8.41 7.86
N ALA A 87 2.77 7.66 8.83
CA ALA A 87 4.02 7.95 9.51
C ALA A 87 5.26 7.49 8.72
N SER A 88 6.38 8.18 8.91
CA SER A 88 7.71 7.71 8.49
C SER A 88 8.44 6.92 9.57
N VAL A 89 9.60 6.36 9.24
CA VAL A 89 10.50 5.73 10.23
C VAL A 89 10.96 6.75 11.27
N GLU A 90 11.32 7.96 10.86
CA GLU A 90 11.69 9.06 11.77
C GLU A 90 10.52 9.47 12.67
N ASP A 91 9.30 9.59 12.10
CA ASP A 91 8.10 9.89 12.89
C ASP A 91 7.77 8.77 13.89
N ALA A 92 8.16 7.52 13.62
CA ALA A 92 7.90 6.39 14.51
C ALA A 92 8.81 6.38 15.75
N GLU A 93 9.93 7.11 15.72
CA GLU A 93 10.79 7.34 16.89
C GLU A 93 10.16 8.38 17.84
N ILE A 94 9.31 9.26 17.29
CA ILE A 94 8.57 10.27 18.05
C ILE A 94 7.21 9.66 18.42
N GLU A 95 7.11 9.09 19.61
CA GLU A 95 5.92 8.35 20.05
C GLU A 95 4.67 9.25 20.19
N SER A 96 3.81 9.22 19.17
CA SER A 96 2.43 9.73 19.24
C SER A 96 1.41 8.61 18.97
N PHE A 97 0.78 8.16 20.05
CA PHE A 97 -0.21 7.09 20.02
C PHE A 97 -1.62 7.64 20.25
N GLU A 98 -2.54 7.28 19.36
CA GLU A 98 -3.97 7.45 19.56
C GLU A 98 -4.57 6.11 19.97
N ALA A 99 -5.12 6.03 21.19
CA ALA A 99 -5.78 4.84 21.69
C ALA A 99 -7.30 4.98 21.55
N LYS A 100 -7.94 4.08 20.81
CA LYS A 100 -9.40 3.99 20.68
C LYS A 100 -9.90 2.63 21.16
N ILE A 101 -10.87 2.64 22.06
CA ILE A 101 -11.57 1.42 22.46
C ILE A 101 -12.64 1.14 21.40
N ASP A 102 -12.59 -0.04 20.80
CA ASP A 102 -13.65 -0.47 19.90
C ASP A 102 -14.90 -0.84 20.74
N PRO A 103 -16.02 -0.12 20.58
CA PRO A 103 -17.21 -0.33 21.41
C PRO A 103 -17.86 -1.70 21.17
N VAL A 104 -17.56 -2.37 20.05
CA VAL A 104 -18.14 -3.68 19.73
C VAL A 104 -17.31 -4.81 20.31
N THR A 105 -15.98 -4.72 20.24
CA THR A 105 -15.08 -5.81 20.66
C THR A 105 -14.46 -5.57 22.04
N ASN A 106 -14.74 -4.44 22.68
CA ASN A 106 -14.09 -3.98 23.93
C ASN A 106 -12.56 -4.09 23.89
N THR A 107 -11.97 -3.97 22.69
CA THR A 107 -10.53 -4.12 22.47
C THR A 107 -9.89 -2.75 22.29
N LEU A 108 -8.74 -2.54 22.94
CA LEU A 108 -7.94 -1.32 22.77
C LEU A 108 -7.19 -1.36 21.44
N LYS A 109 -7.53 -0.46 20.52
CA LYS A 109 -6.81 -0.26 19.26
C LYS A 109 -5.92 0.97 19.38
N ILE A 110 -4.62 0.73 19.40
CA ILE A 110 -3.60 1.79 19.40
C ILE A 110 -3.20 2.05 17.95
N LYS A 111 -3.25 3.31 17.52
CA LYS A 111 -2.79 3.73 16.19
C LYS A 111 -1.70 4.78 16.33
N HIS A 112 -0.68 4.67 15.50
CA HIS A 112 0.27 5.76 15.31
C HIS A 112 -0.41 6.86 14.51
N SER A 113 -0.35 8.08 15.02
CA SER A 113 -0.95 9.24 14.36
C SER A 113 0.06 10.38 14.29
N VAL A 114 0.24 10.94 13.11
CA VAL A 114 1.06 12.12 12.85
C VAL A 114 0.18 13.33 12.59
N ALA A 115 0.74 14.53 12.76
CA ALA A 115 0.06 15.77 12.43
C ALA A 115 -0.46 15.77 10.98
N ALA A 116 -1.64 16.35 10.80
CA ALA A 116 -2.21 16.58 9.48
C ALA A 116 -1.27 17.48 8.66
N PRO A 117 -1.17 17.28 7.33
CA PRO A 117 -0.30 18.09 6.50
C PRO A 117 -0.80 19.53 6.49
N SER A 118 0.06 20.46 6.89
CA SER A 118 -0.25 21.89 6.91
C SER A 118 0.26 22.61 5.66
N THR A 119 1.28 22.05 5.01
CA THR A 119 1.90 22.64 3.82
C THR A 119 1.77 21.73 2.58
N PRO A 120 1.87 22.30 1.36
CA PRO A 120 1.93 21.53 0.12
C PRO A 120 3.06 20.48 0.12
N GLU A 121 4.22 20.82 0.67
CA GLU A 121 5.37 19.91 0.76
C GLU A 121 5.10 18.74 1.72
N ASP A 122 4.40 18.99 2.84
CA ASP A 122 3.98 17.90 3.73
C ASP A 122 3.05 16.93 3.00
N LEU A 123 2.12 17.44 2.17
CA LEU A 123 1.23 16.60 1.37
C LEU A 123 2.01 15.75 0.36
N ARG A 124 2.96 16.34 -0.37
CA ARG A 124 3.84 15.60 -1.31
C ARG A 124 4.59 14.50 -0.59
N LEU A 125 5.12 14.78 0.59
CA LEU A 125 5.83 13.80 1.41
C LEU A 125 4.91 12.64 1.84
N ARG A 126 3.67 12.93 2.25
CA ARG A 126 2.67 11.89 2.58
C ARG A 126 2.33 11.04 1.37
N HIS A 127 2.08 11.63 0.21
CA HIS A 127 1.83 10.88 -1.03
C HIS A 127 3.04 10.01 -1.45
N ARG A 128 4.26 10.54 -1.32
CA ARG A 128 5.48 9.77 -1.56
C ARG A 128 5.57 8.56 -0.65
N ARG A 129 5.28 8.71 0.66
CA ARG A 129 5.25 7.59 1.62
C ARG A 129 4.18 6.54 1.25
N ILE A 130 2.98 6.96 0.83
CA ILE A 130 1.94 6.04 0.34
C ILE A 130 2.47 5.25 -0.86
N GLY A 131 3.07 5.93 -1.83
CA GLY A 131 3.65 5.32 -3.03
C GLY A 131 4.74 4.31 -2.69
N LEU A 132 5.70 4.72 -1.86
CA LEU A 132 6.79 3.87 -1.38
C LEU A 132 6.27 2.64 -0.64
N ALA A 133 5.23 2.78 0.20
CA ALA A 133 4.68 1.65 0.94
C ALA A 133 4.06 0.60 0.00
N TRP A 134 3.38 1.02 -1.07
CA TRP A 134 2.88 0.11 -2.10
C TRP A 134 4.00 -0.50 -2.95
N ASP A 135 5.00 0.29 -3.34
CA ASP A 135 6.16 -0.22 -4.10
C ASP A 135 6.95 -1.25 -3.27
N MET A 136 7.13 -1.00 -1.97
CA MET A 136 7.72 -1.96 -1.02
C MET A 136 6.95 -3.28 -1.00
N LEU A 137 5.61 -3.23 -0.94
CA LEU A 137 4.77 -4.43 -1.02
C LEU A 137 4.85 -5.12 -2.38
N ALA A 138 4.96 -4.37 -3.47
CA ALA A 138 5.07 -4.91 -4.81
C ALA A 138 6.32 -5.79 -5.00
N THR A 139 7.40 -5.50 -4.26
CA THR A 139 8.63 -6.34 -4.29
C THR A 139 8.41 -7.77 -3.80
N LYS A 140 7.46 -7.99 -2.88
CA LYS A 140 7.12 -9.32 -2.33
C LYS A 140 5.86 -9.93 -2.95
N HIS A 141 4.93 -9.09 -3.42
CA HIS A 141 3.61 -9.50 -3.91
C HIS A 141 3.41 -9.20 -5.39
N SER A 142 4.42 -9.52 -6.22
CA SER A 142 4.39 -9.32 -7.68
C SER A 142 3.31 -10.14 -8.40
N ASN A 143 2.71 -11.13 -7.74
CA ASN A 143 1.62 -11.93 -8.27
C ASN A 143 0.26 -11.19 -8.29
N ARG A 144 0.16 -9.99 -7.70
CA ARG A 144 -1.07 -9.20 -7.66
C ARG A 144 -1.14 -8.25 -8.85
N ALA A 145 -1.98 -8.56 -9.83
CA ALA A 145 -2.08 -7.83 -11.10
C ALA A 145 -2.40 -6.32 -10.99
N TRP A 146 -3.07 -5.87 -9.93
CA TRP A 146 -3.36 -4.45 -9.71
C TRP A 146 -2.26 -3.70 -8.93
N LEU A 147 -1.30 -4.43 -8.35
CA LEU A 147 -0.19 -3.86 -7.59
C LEU A 147 0.98 -3.64 -8.56
N SER A 148 1.19 -2.38 -8.94
CA SER A 148 2.27 -1.96 -9.84
C SER A 148 3.45 -1.41 -9.04
N SER A 149 4.67 -1.61 -9.54
CA SER A 149 5.94 -1.14 -8.94
C SER A 149 6.30 0.32 -9.30
N ASN A 150 5.30 1.14 -9.63
CA ASN A 150 5.47 2.55 -10.01
C ASN A 150 4.53 3.48 -9.24
N MET A 151 4.04 3.03 -8.09
CA MET A 151 3.06 3.77 -7.30
C MET A 151 3.64 5.10 -6.81
N THR A 152 4.94 5.16 -6.53
CA THR A 152 5.63 6.42 -6.18
C THR A 152 5.48 7.50 -7.26
N ASP A 153 5.64 7.18 -8.55
CA ASP A 153 5.47 8.17 -9.62
C ASP A 153 3.99 8.52 -9.85
N CYS A 154 3.09 7.54 -9.72
CA CYS A 154 1.65 7.77 -9.79
C CYS A 154 1.19 8.78 -8.72
N LEU A 155 1.64 8.60 -7.47
CA LEU A 155 1.33 9.49 -6.35
C LEU A 155 2.03 10.85 -6.49
N ARG A 156 3.21 10.92 -7.11
CA ARG A 156 3.85 12.18 -7.47
C ARG A 156 2.99 12.98 -8.44
N ARG A 157 2.56 12.38 -9.55
CA ARG A 157 1.67 13.03 -10.54
C ARG A 157 0.33 13.44 -9.92
N PHE A 158 -0.21 12.61 -9.03
CA PHE A 158 -1.42 12.94 -8.28
C PHE A 158 -1.21 14.15 -7.37
N SER A 159 -0.06 14.23 -6.68
CA SER A 159 0.31 15.41 -5.88
C SER A 159 0.40 16.67 -6.74
N ASP A 160 1.03 16.57 -7.92
CA ASP A 160 1.17 17.70 -8.85
C ASP A 160 -0.18 18.18 -9.38
N PHE A 161 -1.14 17.26 -9.57
CA PHE A 161 -2.53 17.60 -9.91
C PHE A 161 -3.25 18.31 -8.76
N ILE A 162 -3.21 17.75 -7.54
CA ILE A 162 -3.89 18.31 -6.37
C ILE A 162 -3.33 19.69 -6.00
N LEU A 163 -2.02 19.89 -6.15
CA LEU A 163 -1.36 21.16 -5.86
C LEU A 163 -1.34 22.12 -7.06
N GLY A 164 -1.76 21.65 -8.22
CA GLY A 164 -1.76 22.40 -9.47
C GLY A 164 -2.89 23.42 -9.58
N SER A 165 -2.96 24.07 -10.74
CA SER A 165 -3.90 25.16 -11.05
C SER A 165 -5.38 24.74 -11.05
N GLN A 166 -5.67 23.44 -11.07
CA GLN A 166 -7.05 22.93 -11.14
C GLN A 166 -7.69 22.71 -9.77
N VAL A 167 -6.87 22.54 -8.72
CA VAL A 167 -7.33 22.23 -7.37
C VAL A 167 -6.80 23.28 -6.39
N ALA A 168 -5.61 23.12 -5.80
CA ALA A 168 -5.11 24.08 -4.81
C ALA A 168 -4.85 25.47 -5.41
N GLY A 169 -4.35 25.52 -6.65
CA GLY A 169 -4.10 26.75 -7.40
C GLY A 169 -5.31 27.28 -8.15
N LEU A 170 -6.51 26.73 -7.92
CA LEU A 170 -7.73 27.20 -8.58
C LEU A 170 -8.07 28.62 -8.13
N VAL A 171 -8.16 29.54 -9.09
CA VAL A 171 -8.56 30.92 -8.85
C VAL A 171 -9.89 31.18 -9.55
N ALA A 172 -10.93 31.44 -8.76
CA ALA A 172 -12.26 31.83 -9.26
C ALA A 172 -12.51 33.30 -8.87
N GLY A 173 -12.05 34.22 -9.71
CA GLY A 173 -12.04 35.65 -9.39
C GLY A 173 -11.02 35.95 -8.28
N HIS A 174 -11.49 36.43 -7.12
CA HIS A 174 -10.66 36.67 -5.93
C HIS A 174 -10.67 35.51 -4.92
N ARG A 175 -11.31 34.38 -5.26
CA ARG A 175 -11.45 33.24 -4.33
C ARG A 175 -10.45 32.15 -4.68
N THR A 176 -9.76 31.68 -3.65
CA THR A 176 -8.91 30.47 -3.67
C THR A 176 -9.48 29.44 -2.69
N PRO A 177 -9.33 28.14 -2.95
CA PRO A 177 -9.84 27.12 -2.07
C PRO A 177 -9.07 27.11 -0.74
N PHE A 178 -9.80 26.88 0.35
CA PHE A 178 -9.18 26.65 1.65
C PHE A 178 -8.43 25.32 1.65
N TRP A 179 -7.31 25.27 2.36
CA TRP A 179 -6.47 24.07 2.46
C TRP A 179 -7.25 22.84 2.96
N THR A 180 -8.15 23.02 3.92
CA THR A 180 -9.02 21.95 4.43
C THR A 180 -9.92 21.34 3.35
N LEU A 181 -10.44 22.16 2.42
CA LEU A 181 -11.23 21.69 1.29
C LEU A 181 -10.37 20.94 0.28
N VAL A 182 -9.14 21.39 0.04
CA VAL A 182 -8.16 20.69 -0.82
C VAL A 182 -7.87 19.29 -0.26
N LEU A 183 -7.61 19.18 1.05
CA LEU A 183 -7.38 17.89 1.71
C LEU A 183 -8.60 16.97 1.69
N ALA A 184 -9.81 17.52 1.87
CA ALA A 184 -11.04 16.74 1.76
C ALA A 184 -11.24 16.18 0.34
N PHE A 185 -10.99 17.01 -0.68
CA PHE A 185 -11.06 16.60 -2.08
C PHE A 185 -10.02 15.52 -2.43
N GLU A 186 -8.78 15.69 -1.97
CA GLU A 186 -7.70 14.71 -2.07
C GLU A 186 -8.14 13.34 -1.51
N HIS A 187 -8.69 13.35 -0.30
CA HIS A 187 -9.15 12.12 0.37
C HIS A 187 -10.25 11.41 -0.42
N GLU A 188 -11.24 12.16 -0.94
CA GLU A 188 -12.31 11.60 -1.76
C GLU A 188 -11.80 11.06 -3.10
N CYS A 189 -10.77 11.67 -3.70
CA CYS A 189 -10.11 11.13 -4.90
C CYS A 189 -9.47 9.75 -4.62
N ARG A 190 -8.69 9.61 -3.55
CA ARG A 190 -8.10 8.31 -3.17
C ARG A 190 -9.17 7.27 -2.84
N LYS A 191 -10.22 7.68 -2.14
CA LYS A 191 -11.37 6.81 -1.83
C LYS A 191 -12.09 6.32 -3.09
N ALA A 192 -12.24 7.16 -4.10
CA ALA A 192 -12.78 6.78 -5.40
C ALA A 192 -11.89 5.74 -6.10
N VAL A 193 -10.56 5.89 -6.04
CA VAL A 193 -9.61 4.90 -6.57
C VAL A 193 -9.74 3.56 -5.84
N CYS A 194 -9.81 3.55 -4.51
CA CYS A 194 -10.03 2.32 -3.74
C CYS A 194 -11.34 1.64 -4.12
N LYS A 195 -12.42 2.40 -4.36
CA LYS A 195 -13.69 1.87 -4.86
C LYS A 195 -13.52 1.26 -6.25
N TRP A 196 -12.83 1.96 -7.14
CA TRP A 196 -12.56 1.49 -8.50
C TRP A 196 -11.74 0.19 -8.56
N LEU A 197 -10.79 0.03 -7.64
CA LEU A 197 -10.03 -1.21 -7.46
C LEU A 197 -10.90 -2.37 -6.98
N ARG A 198 -11.81 -2.13 -6.01
CA ARG A 198 -12.76 -3.14 -5.52
C ARG A 198 -13.74 -3.60 -6.60
N ASP A 199 -14.20 -2.68 -7.45
CA ASP A 199 -15.09 -2.97 -8.57
C ASP A 199 -14.40 -3.77 -9.70
N GLY A 200 -13.10 -4.08 -9.59
CA GLY A 200 -12.34 -4.86 -10.56
C GLY A 200 -12.05 -4.15 -11.88
N LYS A 201 -12.39 -2.87 -12.00
CA LYS A 201 -12.21 -2.04 -13.21
C LYS A 201 -10.76 -1.62 -13.44
N GLY A 202 -9.88 -1.82 -12.46
CA GLY A 202 -8.43 -1.61 -12.56
C GLY A 202 -7.65 -2.72 -13.26
N LYS A 203 -8.30 -3.81 -13.70
CA LYS A 203 -7.66 -4.80 -14.57
C LYS A 203 -7.50 -4.17 -15.95
N GLY A 204 -6.30 -3.66 -16.25
CA GLY A 204 -5.93 -3.32 -17.61
C GLY A 204 -6.31 -4.49 -18.51
N LYS A 205 -7.07 -4.22 -19.58
CA LYS A 205 -7.29 -5.22 -20.62
C LYS A 205 -5.92 -5.63 -21.13
N ASN A 206 -5.43 -6.78 -20.69
CA ASN A 206 -4.31 -7.42 -21.36
C ASN A 206 -4.83 -7.70 -22.77
N LYS A 207 -4.46 -6.86 -23.74
CA LYS A 207 -4.54 -7.22 -25.16
C LYS A 207 -3.51 -8.33 -25.39
N GLN A 208 -3.79 -9.52 -24.84
CA GLN A 208 -3.24 -10.74 -25.37
C GLN A 208 -3.89 -10.87 -26.75
N GLN A 209 -3.04 -10.86 -27.77
CA GLN A 209 -3.42 -11.11 -29.15
C GLN A 209 -4.21 -12.41 -29.23
N ASP A 210 -5.50 -12.33 -29.56
CA ASP A 210 -6.18 -13.47 -30.14
C ASP A 210 -5.52 -13.73 -31.50
N PRO A 211 -4.95 -14.91 -31.77
CA PRO A 211 -4.48 -15.21 -33.11
C PRO A 211 -5.67 -15.19 -34.08
N PRO A 212 -5.48 -14.73 -35.34
CA PRO A 212 -6.58 -14.69 -36.30
C PRO A 212 -7.14 -16.10 -36.48
N ALA A 213 -8.47 -16.21 -36.43
CA ALA A 213 -9.19 -17.46 -36.59
C ALA A 213 -8.75 -18.16 -37.89
N ALA A 214 -7.89 -19.17 -37.74
CA ALA A 214 -7.52 -20.05 -38.82
C ALA A 214 -8.76 -20.80 -39.30
N MET A 215 -9.11 -20.50 -40.55
CA MET A 215 -9.99 -21.22 -41.46
C MET A 215 -10.06 -22.73 -41.14
N LYS A 216 -11.15 -23.18 -40.51
CA LYS A 216 -11.48 -24.60 -40.39
C LYS A 216 -12.52 -24.98 -41.42
N GLY A 217 -12.07 -25.70 -42.45
CA GLY A 217 -12.72 -26.89 -42.98
C GLY A 217 -14.04 -26.72 -43.74
N LYS A 218 -13.94 -26.75 -45.07
CA LYS A 218 -14.87 -27.56 -45.88
C LYS A 218 -14.07 -28.54 -46.72
N LEU A 219 -13.81 -29.71 -46.15
CA LEU A 219 -13.58 -30.92 -46.92
C LEU A 219 -14.53 -31.97 -46.36
N THR A 220 -15.58 -32.27 -47.13
CA THR A 220 -16.26 -33.58 -47.25
C THR A 220 -17.61 -33.36 -47.93
N LYS A 221 -17.75 -33.87 -49.15
CA LYS A 221 -18.60 -35.04 -49.43
C LYS A 221 -18.40 -35.46 -50.89
N ALA A 222 -17.95 -36.69 -51.06
CA ALA A 222 -18.22 -37.48 -52.25
C ALA A 222 -19.67 -37.95 -52.20
N THR A 223 -20.37 -37.87 -53.32
CA THR A 223 -21.39 -38.83 -53.76
C THR A 223 -21.68 -38.55 -55.24
N ASP A 224 -21.60 -39.64 -56.01
CA ASP A 224 -21.97 -39.89 -57.41
C ASP A 224 -21.06 -39.37 -58.54
#